data_AF-A0A1I7W2N3-F1
#
_entry.id   AF-A0A1I7W2N3-F1
#
_cell.length_a   1.000
_cell.length_b   1.000
_cell.length_c   1.000
_cell.angle_alpha   90.00
_cell.angle_beta   90.00
_cell.angle_gamma   90.00
#
_symmetry.space_group_name_H-M   'P 1'
#
loop_
_entity.id
_entity.type
_entity.pdbx_description
1 polymer ?
#
loop_
_entity_poly.entity_id
_entity_poly.type
_entity_poly.pdbx_seq_one_letter_code
_entity_poly.pdbx_strand_id
1 'polypeptide(L)'
;MRLERYVGTLEKINGKWSEHIQLTPTSQKKKEEEKYEEMANNDRSILNLIDIGTDTIITLSMYKDDTELALRRLTRNKESSLTECCPVVNLSQLFQRSVVILKHGENFGVVSKPPYTLKTYPIYKS
;
A
#
# COMPACT_ATOMS: atom_id res chain seq x y z
N MET A 1 -7.21 -1.28 18.23
CA MET A 1 -7.55 0.05 17.63
C MET A 1 -8.42 0.87 18.57
N ARG A 2 -8.54 2.20 18.38
CA ARG A 2 -9.50 3.03 19.18
C ARG A 2 -10.94 2.54 19.06
N LEU A 3 -11.34 2.07 17.87
CA LEU A 3 -12.68 1.58 17.59
C LEU A 3 -13.08 0.39 18.46
N GLU A 4 -12.20 -0.60 18.65
CA GLU A 4 -12.41 -1.76 19.54
C GLU A 4 -12.79 -1.33 20.96
N ARG A 5 -12.13 -0.28 21.49
CA ARG A 5 -12.45 0.24 22.82
C ARG A 5 -13.86 0.83 22.88
N TYR A 6 -14.31 1.50 21.83
CA TYR A 6 -15.64 2.08 21.78
C TYR A 6 -16.73 1.01 21.64
N VAL A 7 -16.53 0.04 20.76
CA VAL A 7 -17.44 -1.12 20.62
C VAL A 7 -17.59 -1.84 21.95
N GLY A 8 -16.48 -2.18 22.62
CA GLY A 8 -16.54 -2.83 23.94
C GLY A 8 -17.19 -1.98 25.04
N THR A 9 -17.14 -0.64 24.92
CA THR A 9 -17.86 0.24 25.84
C THR A 9 -19.37 0.19 25.59
N LEU A 10 -19.80 0.16 24.33
CA LEU A 10 -21.20 0.04 23.94
C LEU A 10 -21.79 -1.30 24.38
N GLU A 11 -21.08 -2.41 24.15
CA GLU A 11 -21.48 -3.74 24.63
C GLU A 11 -21.72 -3.76 26.14
N LYS A 12 -20.80 -3.16 26.89
CA LYS A 12 -20.89 -3.08 28.36
C LYS A 12 -22.07 -2.22 28.82
N ILE A 13 -22.34 -1.10 28.13
CA ILE A 13 -23.51 -0.25 28.43
C ILE A 13 -24.80 -1.01 28.14
N ASN A 14 -24.85 -1.70 27.00
CA ASN A 14 -26.00 -2.50 26.60
C ASN A 14 -26.31 -3.62 27.62
N GLY A 15 -25.28 -4.36 28.04
CA GLY A 15 -25.40 -5.39 29.07
C GLY A 15 -25.93 -4.83 30.40
N LYS A 16 -25.39 -3.70 30.86
CA LYS A 16 -25.87 -3.04 32.09
C LYS A 16 -27.32 -2.60 32.03
N TRP A 17 -27.78 -2.10 30.87
CA TRP A 17 -29.19 -1.73 30.72
C TRP A 17 -30.08 -2.99 30.77
N SER A 18 -29.68 -4.07 30.09
CA SER A 18 -30.39 -5.34 30.17
C SER A 18 -30.48 -5.87 31.61
N GLU A 19 -29.38 -5.86 32.36
CA GLU A 19 -29.34 -6.22 33.78
C GLU A 19 -30.27 -5.35 34.62
N HIS A 20 -30.26 -4.03 34.40
CA HIS A 20 -31.14 -3.10 35.10
C HIS A 20 -32.63 -3.43 34.88
N ILE A 21 -33.03 -3.75 33.64
CA ILE A 21 -34.42 -4.16 33.32
C ILE A 21 -34.81 -5.43 34.07
N GLN A 22 -33.90 -6.41 34.15
CA GLN A 22 -34.17 -7.65 34.87
C GLN A 22 -34.35 -7.44 36.38
N LEU A 23 -33.60 -6.51 36.97
CA LEU A 23 -33.67 -6.15 38.39
C LEU A 23 -34.82 -5.19 38.72
N THR A 24 -35.43 -4.57 37.71
CA THR A 24 -36.53 -3.61 37.90
C THR A 24 -37.79 -4.33 38.40
N PRO A 25 -38.51 -3.76 39.39
CA PRO A 25 -39.77 -4.32 39.87
C PRO A 25 -40.78 -4.52 38.74
N THR A 26 -41.62 -5.56 38.83
CA THR A 26 -42.59 -5.95 37.78
C THR A 26 -43.53 -4.81 37.39
N SER A 27 -43.87 -3.90 38.31
CA SER A 27 -44.71 -2.72 38.05
C SER A 27 -44.08 -1.71 37.08
N GLN A 28 -42.76 -1.69 36.97
CA GLN A 28 -41.99 -0.77 36.11
C GLN A 28 -41.29 -1.48 34.94
N LYS A 29 -41.07 -2.79 35.05
CA LYS A 29 -40.31 -3.60 34.09
C LYS A 29 -40.81 -3.44 32.65
N LYS A 30 -42.12 -3.55 32.42
CA LYS A 30 -42.72 -3.42 31.09
C LYS A 30 -42.39 -2.07 30.42
N LYS A 31 -42.40 -0.98 31.21
CA LYS A 31 -42.08 0.36 30.71
C LYS A 31 -40.59 0.50 30.33
N GLU A 32 -39.70 -0.13 31.09
CA GLU A 32 -38.27 -0.13 30.76
C GLU A 32 -37.95 -1.04 29.57
N GLU A 33 -38.65 -2.16 29.42
CA GLU A 33 -38.59 -3.02 28.23
C GLU A 33 -39.03 -2.28 26.96
N GLU A 34 -40.16 -1.57 27.01
CA GLU A 34 -40.66 -0.76 25.88
C GLU A 34 -39.66 0.32 25.46
N LYS A 35 -39.01 1.02 26.41
CA LYS A 35 -37.95 2.01 26.09
C LYS A 35 -36.73 1.35 25.44
N TYR A 36 -36.36 0.17 25.91
CA TYR A 36 -35.23 -0.56 25.35
C TYR A 36 -35.54 -1.05 23.94
N GLU A 37 -36.76 -1.53 23.70
CA GLU A 37 -37.24 -1.93 22.37
C GLU A 37 -37.29 -0.74 21.40
N GLU A 38 -37.80 0.41 21.84
CA GLU A 38 -37.79 1.65 21.05
C GLU A 38 -36.35 2.06 20.67
N MET A 39 -35.42 1.97 21.62
CA MET A 39 -34.00 2.23 21.37
C MET A 39 -33.40 1.21 20.38
N ALA A 40 -33.72 -0.08 20.52
CA ALA A 40 -33.19 -1.16 19.70
C ALA A 40 -33.65 -1.07 18.24
N ASN A 41 -34.88 -0.63 18.01
CA ASN A 41 -35.49 -0.51 16.67
C ASN A 41 -35.08 0.76 15.91
N ASN A 42 -34.29 1.65 16.52
CA ASN A 42 -33.77 2.84 15.85
C ASN A 42 -32.58 2.47 14.94
N ASP A 43 -32.48 3.06 13.75
CA ASP A 43 -31.33 2.88 12.85
C ASP A 43 -29.99 3.30 13.49
N ARG A 44 -30.01 4.15 14.50
CA ARG A 44 -28.83 4.51 15.32
C ARG A 44 -28.80 3.80 16.67
N SER A 45 -29.46 2.64 16.77
CA SER A 45 -29.48 1.85 18.00
C SER A 45 -28.08 1.43 18.41
N ILE A 46 -27.90 1.24 19.71
CA ILE A 46 -26.64 0.74 20.27
C ILE A 46 -26.27 -0.60 19.65
N LEU A 47 -27.26 -1.45 19.37
CA LEU A 47 -27.06 -2.76 18.71
C LEU A 47 -26.49 -2.58 17.31
N ASN A 48 -27.08 -1.72 16.47
CA ASN A 48 -26.58 -1.47 15.13
C ASN A 48 -25.15 -0.87 15.15
N LEU A 49 -24.85 0.01 16.11
CA LEU A 49 -23.51 0.57 16.27
C LEU A 49 -22.47 -0.49 16.69
N ILE A 50 -22.85 -1.46 17.52
CA ILE A 50 -22.00 -2.59 17.90
C ILE A 50 -21.74 -3.47 16.68
N ASP A 51 -22.78 -3.80 15.90
CA ASP A 51 -22.66 -4.66 14.71
C ASP A 51 -21.76 -4.02 13.66
N ILE A 52 -22.06 -2.78 13.24
CA ILE A 52 -21.25 -2.02 12.27
C ILE A 52 -19.81 -1.87 12.77
N GLY A 53 -19.63 -1.56 14.06
CA GLY A 53 -18.31 -1.41 14.66
C GLY A 53 -17.51 -2.70 14.62
N THR A 54 -18.14 -3.83 14.93
CA THR A 54 -17.53 -5.16 14.92
C THR A 54 -17.12 -5.58 13.51
N ASP A 55 -18.00 -5.42 12.52
CA ASP A 55 -17.70 -5.71 11.12
C ASP A 55 -16.55 -4.86 10.59
N THR A 56 -16.51 -3.59 10.98
CA THR A 56 -15.41 -2.68 10.63
C THR A 56 -14.09 -3.15 11.24
N ILE A 57 -14.08 -3.56 12.51
CA ILE A 57 -12.88 -4.07 13.18
C ILE A 57 -12.38 -5.34 12.50
N ILE A 58 -13.27 -6.28 12.16
CA ILE A 58 -12.93 -7.52 11.47
C ILE A 58 -12.31 -7.20 10.11
N THR A 59 -12.98 -6.36 9.31
CA THR A 59 -12.51 -5.97 7.98
C THR A 59 -11.13 -5.32 8.04
N LEU A 60 -10.93 -4.35 8.94
CA LEU A 60 -9.63 -3.69 9.11
C LEU A 60 -8.55 -4.67 9.58
N SER A 61 -8.91 -5.61 10.45
CA SER A 61 -7.97 -6.62 10.96
C SER A 61 -7.52 -7.57 9.85
N MET A 62 -8.42 -7.96 8.93
CA MET A 62 -8.10 -8.80 7.78
C MET A 62 -7.03 -8.17 6.88
N TYR A 63 -7.14 -6.87 6.59
CA TYR A 63 -6.20 -6.19 5.68
C TYR A 63 -4.92 -5.67 6.36
N LYS A 64 -4.84 -5.70 7.69
CA LYS A 64 -3.70 -5.15 8.44
C LYS A 64 -2.38 -5.84 8.06
N ASP A 65 -2.38 -7.17 8.00
CA ASP A 65 -1.15 -7.93 7.75
C ASP A 65 -0.73 -7.85 6.27
N ASP A 66 -1.70 -7.87 5.35
CA ASP A 66 -1.46 -7.72 3.90
C ASP A 66 -0.88 -6.35 3.56
N THR A 67 -1.39 -5.29 4.18
CA THR A 67 -0.87 -3.93 3.98
C THR A 67 0.54 -3.78 4.56
N GLU A 68 0.82 -4.37 5.73
CA GLU A 68 2.18 -4.40 6.28
C GLU A 68 3.16 -5.15 5.37
N LEU A 69 2.74 -6.31 4.84
CA LEU A 69 3.55 -7.10 3.90
C LEU A 69 3.84 -6.32 2.61
N ALA A 70 2.82 -5.66 2.04
CA ALA A 70 2.97 -4.84 0.84
C ALA A 70 3.95 -3.67 1.07
N LEU A 71 3.86 -3.00 2.23
CA LEU A 71 4.78 -1.94 2.62
C LEU A 71 6.23 -2.44 2.76
N ARG A 72 6.44 -3.59 3.42
CA ARG A 72 7.77 -4.20 3.56
C ARG A 72 8.42 -4.50 2.20
N ARG A 73 7.64 -5.03 1.25
CA ARG A 73 8.12 -5.29 -0.12
C ARG A 73 8.49 -4.00 -0.85
N LEU A 74 7.66 -2.96 -0.71
CA LEU A 74 7.93 -1.66 -1.33
C LEU A 74 9.22 -1.03 -0.80
N THR A 75 9.43 -1.05 0.52
CA THR A 75 10.67 -0.52 1.15
C THR A 75 11.91 -1.27 0.67
N ARG A 76 11.86 -2.61 0.66
CA ARG A 76 12.98 -3.44 0.17
C ARG A 76 13.35 -3.12 -1.29
N ASN A 77 12.35 -2.97 -2.16
CA ASN A 77 12.59 -2.69 -3.58
C ASN A 77 13.19 -1.29 -3.81
N LYS A 78 12.91 -0.33 -2.91
CA LYS A 78 13.48 1.01 -2.94
C LYS A 78 14.94 1.02 -2.47
N GLU A 79 15.31 0.16 -1.51
CA GLU A 79 16.70 0.01 -1.08
C GLU A 79 17.54 -0.73 -2.14
N SER A 80 17.00 -1.77 -2.78
CA SER A 80 17.73 -2.51 -3.81
C SER A 80 18.00 -1.68 -5.08
N SER A 81 17.12 -0.74 -5.44
CA SER A 81 17.31 0.11 -6.61
C SER A 81 18.36 1.21 -6.43
N LEU A 82 18.77 1.53 -5.20
CA LEU A 82 19.88 2.44 -4.93
C LEU A 82 21.26 1.78 -5.09
N THR A 83 21.34 0.45 -4.97
CA THR A 83 22.57 -0.32 -5.18
C THR A 83 22.83 -0.71 -6.63
N GLU A 84 21.85 -0.56 -7.53
CA GLU A 84 21.94 -1.06 -8.92
C GLU A 84 22.25 0.03 -9.96
N CYS A 85 22.51 1.28 -9.53
CA CYS A 85 22.79 2.40 -10.43
C CYS A 85 24.27 2.84 -10.47
N CYS A 86 25.19 1.91 -10.25
CA CYS A 86 26.59 2.11 -10.64
C CYS A 86 27.10 0.82 -11.29
N PRO A 87 26.86 0.60 -12.60
CA PRO A 87 27.82 -0.21 -13.31
C PRO A 87 29.17 0.47 -13.09
N VAL A 88 30.10 -0.20 -12.42
CA VAL A 88 31.50 0.23 -12.38
C VAL A 88 32.01 0.08 -13.82
N VAL A 89 31.72 1.08 -14.65
CA VAL A 89 32.35 1.23 -15.95
C VAL A 89 33.78 1.64 -15.65
N ASN A 90 34.67 0.66 -15.68
CA ASN A 90 36.10 0.91 -15.65
C ASN A 90 36.45 1.68 -16.93
N LEU A 91 36.55 3.02 -16.83
CA LEU A 91 36.80 3.93 -17.97
C LEU A 91 38.03 3.51 -18.79
N SER A 92 38.97 2.79 -18.16
CA SER A 92 40.17 2.24 -18.77
C SER A 92 39.88 1.28 -19.94
N GLN A 93 38.73 0.59 -19.95
CA GLN A 93 38.38 -0.38 -21.00
C GLN A 93 37.68 0.24 -22.21
N LEU A 94 37.12 1.45 -22.08
CA LEU A 94 36.44 2.14 -23.20
C LEU A 94 37.41 2.79 -24.20
N PHE A 95 38.70 2.91 -23.85
CA PHE A 95 39.72 3.58 -24.66
C PHE A 95 40.72 2.63 -25.33
N GLN A 96 40.46 1.32 -25.43
CA GLN A 96 41.20 0.47 -26.37
C GLN A 96 40.73 0.73 -27.81
N ARG A 97 41.02 1.95 -28.30
CA ARG A 97 40.98 2.31 -29.72
C ARG A 97 42.07 1.53 -30.45
N SER A 98 41.66 0.60 -31.30
CA SER A 98 42.54 0.06 -32.34
C SER A 98 42.90 1.17 -33.34
N VAL A 99 44.15 1.65 -33.29
CA VAL A 99 44.71 2.58 -34.27
C VAL A 99 45.13 1.78 -35.49
N VAL A 100 44.47 2.00 -36.63
CA VAL A 100 44.92 1.49 -37.94
C VAL A 100 45.53 2.66 -38.70
N ILE A 101 46.83 2.59 -38.98
CA ILE A 101 47.54 3.58 -39.79
C ILE A 101 47.39 3.17 -41.26
N LEU A 102 46.66 3.96 -42.06
CA LEU A 102 46.60 3.80 -43.51
C LEU A 102 47.62 4.75 -44.16
N LYS A 103 48.52 4.18 -44.98
CA LYS A 103 49.47 4.95 -45.80
C LYS A 103 48.77 5.32 -47.12
N HIS A 104 48.52 6.61 -47.33
CA HIS A 104 48.28 7.13 -48.68
C HIS A 104 48.86 8.54 -48.78
N GLY A 105 49.79 8.74 -49.71
CA GLY A 105 50.27 10.06 -50.17
C GLY A 105 50.45 11.13 -49.09
N GLU A 106 51.57 11.09 -48.38
CA GLU A 106 52.19 12.19 -47.61
C GLU A 106 51.33 13.01 -46.62
N ASN A 107 50.25 12.47 -46.06
CA ASN A 107 49.62 13.03 -44.87
C ASN A 107 49.10 11.93 -43.92
N PHE A 108 49.50 11.99 -42.64
CA PHE A 108 49.03 11.06 -41.60
C PHE A 108 47.73 11.59 -40.99
N GLY A 109 46.59 10.99 -41.33
CA GLY A 109 45.30 11.26 -40.70
C GLY A 109 44.94 10.19 -39.66
N VAL A 110 44.69 10.59 -38.41
CA VAL A 110 44.13 9.70 -37.37
C VAL A 110 42.61 9.69 -37.50
N VAL A 111 42.02 8.63 -38.05
CA VAL A 111 40.56 8.46 -38.08
C VAL A 111 40.14 7.57 -36.92
N SER A 112 39.33 8.14 -36.03
CA SER A 112 38.66 7.39 -34.97
C SER A 112 37.25 7.02 -35.40
N LYS A 113 36.97 5.72 -35.61
CA LYS A 113 35.58 5.25 -35.80
C LYS A 113 34.94 4.93 -34.43
N PRO A 114 33.71 5.40 -34.15
CA PRO A 114 32.93 4.91 -33.02
C PRO A 114 32.38 3.49 -33.30
N PRO A 115 32.17 2.65 -32.27
CA PRO A 115 31.84 1.23 -32.44
C PRO A 115 30.36 0.94 -32.68
N TYR A 116 29.51 1.95 -32.88
CA TYR A 116 28.07 1.72 -33.03
C TYR A 116 27.67 1.83 -34.51
N THR A 117 27.24 0.70 -35.07
CA THR A 117 26.58 0.62 -36.37
C THR A 117 25.34 1.52 -36.39
N LEU A 118 25.40 2.64 -37.12
CA LEU A 118 24.21 3.41 -37.47
C LEU A 118 23.42 2.60 -38.50
N LYS A 119 22.26 2.06 -38.13
CA LYS A 119 21.30 1.50 -39.09
C LYS A 119 20.73 2.66 -39.93
N THR A 120 20.99 2.68 -41.22
CA THR A 120 20.38 3.61 -42.17
C THR A 120 19.01 3.08 -42.60
N TYR A 121 17.95 3.87 -42.42
CA TYR A 121 16.64 3.62 -43.03
C TYR A 121 16.55 4.34 -44.38
N PRO A 122 15.91 3.76 -45.41
CA PRO A 122 15.78 4.42 -46.71
C PRO A 122 14.80 5.60 -46.63
N ILE A 123 15.24 6.74 -47.17
CA ILE A 123 14.39 7.90 -47.41
C ILE A 123 13.72 7.71 -48.77
N TYR A 124 12.40 7.54 -48.80
CA TYR A 124 11.64 7.58 -50.05
C TYR A 124 11.54 9.03 -50.54
N LYS A 125 11.97 9.28 -51.77
CA LYS A 125 11.73 10.56 -52.45
C LYS A 125 10.32 10.56 -53.05
N SER A 126 9.60 11.67 -52.84
CA SER A 126 8.37 12.04 -53.55
C SER A 126 8.63 12.29 -55.03
#